data_AF-A0A8T5TZ43-F1
#
_entry.id   AF-A0A8T5TZ43-F1
#
_cell.length_a   1.000
_cell.length_b   1.000
_cell.length_c   1.000
_cell.angle_alpha   90.00
_cell.angle_beta   90.00
_cell.angle_gamma   90.00
#
_symmetry.space_group_name_H-M   'P 1'
#
loop_
_entity.id
_entity.type
_entity.pdbx_description
1 polymer ?
#
loop_
_entity_poly.entity_id
_entity_poly.type
_entity_poly.pdbx_seq_one_letter_code
_entity_poly.pdbx_strand_id
1 'polypeptide(L)'
;MLDLRAKVNELERELLKNQEELRKNKETLKETHNKLTGREKSLVKISEKFSSAKKNLDNVSENKLNIDIELTRLKPMLEGLKAQLTEANDNNSNLKSELKFTTEKTSEMEQSIKFKEKTIENYKNDLEKRKKEIDNLNEVVQVNQKETDELIDKIKSLEAKLSEVISTPKVLERIKEMMVHKGFLSDKELDDIFKEFD
;
A
#
# COMPACT_ATOMS: atom_id res chain seq x y z
N MET A 1 99.67 90.35 50.94
CA MET A 1 100.16 89.50 49.84
C MET A 1 99.89 88.01 50.09
N LEU A 2 100.11 87.46 51.29
CA LEU A 2 99.85 86.03 51.58
C LEU A 2 98.34 85.64 51.57
N ASP A 3 97.46 86.42 52.20
CA ASP A 3 96.01 86.10 52.30
C ASP A 3 95.27 86.10 50.96
N LEU A 4 95.59 87.04 50.07
CA LEU A 4 95.01 87.08 48.73
C LEU A 4 95.38 85.82 47.94
N ARG A 5 96.59 85.29 48.13
CA ARG A 5 97.07 84.08 47.46
C ARG A 5 96.36 82.83 47.95
N ALA A 6 96.05 82.75 49.25
CA ALA A 6 95.26 81.67 49.82
C ALA A 6 93.81 81.66 49.29
N LYS A 7 93.18 82.84 49.21
CA LYS A 7 91.81 82.97 48.67
C LYS A 7 91.75 82.62 47.18
N VAL A 8 92.74 83.03 46.39
CA VAL A 8 92.87 82.66 44.97
C VAL A 8 93.02 81.13 44.83
N ASN A 9 93.90 80.51 45.61
CA ASN A 9 94.08 79.05 45.58
C ASN A 9 92.80 78.28 45.97
N GLU A 10 92.01 78.82 46.91
CA GLU A 10 90.74 78.21 47.32
C GLU A 10 89.68 78.33 46.22
N LEU A 11 89.56 79.51 45.60
CA LEU A 11 88.68 79.73 44.45
C LEU A 11 89.08 78.85 43.25
N GLU A 12 90.37 78.63 43.01
CA GLU A 12 90.86 77.71 41.98
C GLU A 12 90.46 76.25 42.27
N ARG A 13 90.52 75.81 43.53
CA ARG A 13 90.06 74.47 43.93
C ARG A 13 88.55 74.31 43.77
N GLU A 14 87.77 75.31 44.16
CA GLU A 14 86.31 75.32 43.97
C GLU A 14 85.95 75.32 42.47
N LEU A 15 86.65 76.11 41.66
CA LEU A 15 86.46 76.15 40.21
C LEU A 15 86.73 74.78 39.57
N LEU A 16 87.83 74.11 39.95
CA LEU A 16 88.16 72.77 39.48
C LEU A 16 87.10 71.74 39.90
N LYS A 17 86.62 71.80 41.14
CA LYS A 17 85.55 70.91 41.64
C LYS A 17 84.25 71.11 40.87
N ASN A 18 83.84 72.35 40.66
CA ASN A 18 82.64 72.70 39.91
C ASN A 18 82.74 72.28 38.43
N GLN A 19 83.91 72.40 37.82
CA GLN A 19 84.16 71.90 36.46
C GLN A 19 83.99 70.39 36.35
N GLU A 20 84.50 69.64 37.33
CA GLU A 20 84.38 68.18 37.36
C GLU A 20 82.94 67.72 37.64
N GLU A 21 82.21 68.40 38.52
CA GLU A 21 80.78 68.16 38.74
C GLU A 21 79.95 68.49 37.49
N LEU A 22 80.26 69.59 36.79
CA LEU A 22 79.62 69.95 35.53
C LEU A 22 79.86 68.88 34.46
N ARG A 23 81.07 68.32 34.38
CA ARG A 23 81.40 67.22 33.47
C ARG A 23 80.57 65.98 33.76
N LYS A 24 80.48 65.56 35.03
CA LYS A 24 79.66 64.42 35.47
C LYS A 24 78.18 64.64 35.16
N ASN A 25 77.65 65.83 35.44
CA ASN A 25 76.25 66.17 35.15
C ASN A 25 75.95 66.14 33.65
N LYS A 26 76.90 66.56 32.81
CA LYS A 26 76.74 66.47 31.34
C LYS A 26 76.71 65.02 30.86
N GLU A 27 77.52 64.15 31.45
CA GLU A 27 77.53 62.71 31.14
C GLU A 27 76.24 62.02 31.57
N THR A 28 75.76 62.29 32.79
CA THR A 28 74.48 61.74 33.27
C THR A 28 73.30 62.27 32.46
N LEU A 29 73.31 63.55 32.08
CA LEU A 29 72.29 64.14 31.21
C LEU A 29 72.26 63.46 29.83
N LYS A 30 73.44 63.18 29.24
CA LYS A 30 73.52 62.46 27.97
C LYS A 30 72.99 61.02 28.09
N GLU A 31 73.33 60.32 29.18
CA GLU A 31 72.86 58.96 29.41
C GLU A 31 71.34 58.90 29.61
N THR A 32 70.80 59.80 30.42
CA THR A 32 69.35 59.92 30.66
C THR A 32 68.58 60.28 29.39
N HIS A 33 69.10 61.21 28.57
CA HIS A 33 68.53 61.52 27.26
C HIS A 33 68.44 60.28 26.36
N ASN A 34 69.53 59.52 26.24
CA ASN A 34 69.53 58.29 25.44
C ASN A 34 68.54 57.24 25.95
N LYS A 35 68.45 57.06 27.27
CA LYS A 35 67.45 56.17 27.90
C LYS A 35 66.02 56.63 27.62
N LEU A 36 65.76 57.93 27.70
CA LEU A 36 64.46 58.52 27.41
C LEU A 36 64.04 58.26 25.96
N THR A 37 64.92 58.55 25.00
CA THR A 37 64.68 58.28 23.57
C THR A 37 64.43 56.79 23.29
N GLY A 38 65.13 55.89 23.99
CA GLY A 38 64.87 54.44 23.89
C GLY A 38 63.49 54.03 24.39
N ARG A 39 63.04 54.64 25.50
CA ARG A 39 61.70 54.43 26.06
C ARG A 39 60.60 54.98 25.15
N GLU A 40 60.79 56.18 24.59
CA GLU A 40 59.85 56.77 23.62
C GLU A 40 59.64 55.87 22.40
N LYS A 41 60.73 55.36 21.80
CA LYS A 41 60.65 54.40 20.69
C LYS A 41 59.91 53.11 21.07
N SER A 42 60.09 52.63 22.29
CA SER A 42 59.42 51.42 22.79
C SER A 42 57.93 51.68 23.02
N LEU A 43 57.57 52.86 23.53
CA LEU A 43 56.20 53.27 23.76
C LEU A 43 55.42 53.39 22.45
N VAL A 44 56.02 53.95 21.39
CA VAL A 44 55.43 54.00 20.05
C VAL A 44 55.11 52.58 19.54
N LYS A 45 56.07 51.65 19.64
CA LYS A 45 55.85 50.25 19.22
C LYS A 45 54.74 49.56 20.01
N ILE A 46 54.63 49.85 21.31
CA ILE A 46 53.56 49.30 22.14
C ILE A 46 52.21 49.88 21.73
N SER A 47 52.15 51.18 21.45
CA SER A 47 50.93 51.86 20.98
C SER A 47 50.44 51.28 19.66
N GLU A 48 51.33 51.08 18.68
CA GLU A 48 51.00 50.44 17.39
C GLU A 48 50.44 49.02 17.56
N LYS A 49 51.08 48.22 18.43
CA LYS A 49 50.61 46.87 18.77
C LYS A 49 49.23 46.91 19.44
N PHE A 50 49.00 47.86 20.35
CA PHE A 50 47.73 48.02 21.03
C PHE A 50 46.60 48.37 20.06
N SER A 51 46.83 49.31 19.14
CA SER A 51 45.85 49.67 18.10
C SER A 51 45.52 48.47 17.19
N SER A 52 46.54 47.69 16.82
CA SER A 52 46.35 46.48 16.00
C SER A 52 45.57 45.41 16.75
N ALA A 53 45.89 45.15 18.02
CA ALA A 53 45.18 44.21 18.87
C ALA A 53 43.72 44.63 19.07
N LYS A 54 43.46 45.92 19.25
CA LYS A 54 42.11 46.47 19.38
C LYS A 54 41.27 46.23 18.12
N LYS A 55 41.82 46.52 16.94
CA LYS A 55 41.14 46.24 15.66
C LYS A 55 40.81 44.74 15.51
N ASN A 56 41.74 43.87 15.87
CA ASN A 56 41.52 42.42 15.82
C ASN A 56 40.41 41.98 16.79
N LEU A 57 40.36 42.56 18.00
CA LEU A 57 39.32 42.27 18.98
C LEU A 57 37.93 42.68 18.45
N ASP A 58 37.83 43.84 17.82
CA ASP A 58 36.56 44.32 17.26
C ASP A 58 36.07 43.38 16.14
N ASN A 59 36.96 42.94 15.24
CA ASN A 59 36.63 41.96 14.20
C ASN A 59 36.17 40.61 14.79
N VAL A 60 36.85 40.12 15.84
CA VAL A 60 36.47 38.86 16.51
C VAL A 60 35.10 39.00 17.17
N SER A 61 34.81 40.16 17.77
CA SER A 61 33.52 40.44 18.39
C SER A 61 32.38 40.46 17.36
N GLU A 62 32.60 41.08 16.20
CA GLU A 62 31.63 41.10 15.10
C GLU A 62 31.35 39.71 14.55
N ASN A 63 32.41 38.93 14.29
CA ASN A 63 32.28 37.56 13.81
C ASN A 63 31.53 36.66 14.81
N LYS A 64 31.80 36.82 16.12
CA LYS A 64 31.08 36.10 17.16
C LYS A 64 29.58 36.40 17.14
N LEU A 65 29.21 37.68 17.02
CA LEU A 65 27.81 38.09 16.94
C LEU A 65 27.11 37.49 15.71
N ASN A 66 27.78 37.48 14.56
CA ASN A 66 27.23 36.87 13.34
C ASN A 66 26.99 35.37 13.52
N ILE A 67 27.94 34.64 14.11
CA ILE A 67 27.79 33.21 14.42
C ILE A 67 26.63 32.97 15.40
N ASP A 68 26.49 33.79 16.44
CA ASP A 68 25.41 33.67 17.42
C ASP A 68 24.02 33.89 16.77
N ILE A 69 23.92 34.82 15.82
CA ILE A 69 22.70 35.06 15.02
C ILE A 69 22.38 33.84 14.16
N GLU A 70 23.36 33.28 13.46
CA GLU A 70 23.17 32.07 12.65
C GLU A 70 22.75 30.86 13.49
N LEU A 71 23.38 30.65 14.64
CA LEU A 71 23.02 29.58 15.58
C LEU A 71 21.57 29.72 16.07
N THR A 72 21.15 30.96 16.37
CA THR A 72 19.78 31.25 16.81
C THR A 72 18.76 30.93 15.71
N ARG A 73 19.13 31.09 14.43
CA ARG A 73 18.26 30.74 13.29
C ARG A 73 18.24 29.24 13.00
N LEU A 74 19.39 28.56 13.09
CA LEU A 74 19.50 27.15 12.74
C LEU A 74 18.86 26.23 13.78
N LYS A 75 18.90 26.61 15.06
CA LYS A 75 18.32 25.80 16.14
C LYS A 75 16.83 25.47 15.97
N PRO A 76 15.91 26.44 15.72
CA PRO A 76 14.50 26.11 15.49
C PRO A 76 14.27 25.33 14.20
N MET A 77 15.08 25.56 13.15
CA MET A 77 14.99 24.76 11.91
C MET A 77 15.32 23.29 12.17
N LEU A 78 16.34 23.01 12.98
CA LEU A 78 16.70 21.66 13.38
C LEU A 78 15.58 20.98 14.16
N GLU A 79 14.97 21.68 15.12
CA GLU A 79 13.85 21.14 15.89
C GLU A 79 12.61 20.90 15.01
N GLY A 80 12.34 21.79 14.04
CA GLY A 80 11.28 21.59 13.06
C GLY A 80 11.51 20.35 12.18
N LEU A 81 12.74 20.16 11.69
CA LEU A 81 13.11 18.97 10.91
C LEU A 81 12.99 17.68 11.73
N LYS A 82 13.35 17.70 13.01
CA LYS A 82 13.16 16.54 13.90
C LYS A 82 11.67 16.21 14.08
N ALA A 83 10.81 17.21 14.27
CA ALA A 83 9.37 17.00 14.39
C ALA A 83 8.77 16.38 13.12
N GLN A 84 9.14 16.91 11.95
CA GLN A 84 8.73 16.34 10.66
C GLN A 84 9.22 14.91 10.46
N LEU A 85 10.45 14.61 10.90
CA LEU A 85 10.99 13.25 10.82
C LEU A 85 10.21 12.27 11.70
N THR A 86 9.82 12.68 12.91
CA THR A 86 8.97 11.87 13.80
C THR A 86 7.60 11.62 13.17
N GLU A 87 6.94 12.67 12.67
CA GLU A 87 5.62 12.54 12.03
C GLU A 87 5.67 11.63 10.78
N ALA A 88 6.70 11.78 9.95
CA ALA A 88 6.90 10.92 8.78
C ALA A 88 7.12 9.45 9.19
N ASN A 89 7.85 9.20 10.27
CA ASN A 89 8.05 7.84 10.79
C ASN A 89 6.75 7.22 11.32
N ASP A 90 5.95 7.98 12.05
CA ASP A 90 4.65 7.52 12.56
C ASP A 90 3.70 7.18 11.41
N ASN A 91 3.62 8.06 10.41
CA ASN A 91 2.83 7.82 9.20
C ASN A 91 3.31 6.57 8.44
N ASN A 92 4.62 6.38 8.30
CA ASN A 92 5.17 5.20 7.64
C ASN A 92 4.85 3.90 8.41
N SER A 93 4.85 3.95 9.75
CA SER A 93 4.44 2.82 10.59
C SER A 93 2.97 2.45 10.40
N ASN A 94 2.09 3.46 10.33
CA ASN A 94 0.66 3.27 10.08
C ASN A 94 0.40 2.67 8.69
N LEU A 95 1.00 3.25 7.64
CA LEU A 95 0.88 2.75 6.27
C LEU A 95 1.37 1.31 6.14
N LYS A 96 2.46 0.95 6.83
CA LYS A 96 2.97 -0.43 6.85
C LYS A 96 1.96 -1.40 7.47
N SER A 97 1.26 -0.97 8.51
CA SER A 97 0.23 -1.78 9.19
C SER A 97 -1.01 -1.97 8.31
N GLU A 98 -1.48 -0.90 7.66
CA GLU A 98 -2.60 -0.95 6.70
C GLU A 98 -2.29 -1.83 5.49
N LEU A 99 -1.05 -1.74 4.98
CA LEU A 99 -0.59 -2.58 3.87
C LEU A 99 -0.60 -4.06 4.27
N LYS A 100 -0.11 -4.39 5.46
CA LYS A 100 -0.13 -5.76 5.98
C LYS A 100 -1.56 -6.30 6.08
N PHE A 101 -2.47 -5.54 6.68
CA PHE A 101 -3.88 -5.92 6.81
C PHE A 101 -4.54 -6.14 5.44
N THR A 102 -4.32 -5.22 4.49
CA THR A 102 -4.88 -5.33 3.13
C THR A 102 -4.34 -6.54 2.39
N THR A 103 -3.06 -6.85 2.57
CA THR A 103 -2.41 -8.02 1.96
C THR A 103 -3.00 -9.32 2.50
N GLU A 104 -3.16 -9.43 3.82
CA GLU A 104 -3.78 -10.60 4.47
C GLU A 104 -5.22 -10.81 3.99
N LYS A 105 -6.03 -9.74 3.98
CA LYS A 105 -7.41 -9.78 3.49
C LYS A 105 -7.51 -10.17 2.01
N THR A 106 -6.57 -9.71 1.19
CA THR A 106 -6.52 -10.09 -0.24
C THR A 106 -6.23 -11.59 -0.39
N SER A 107 -5.27 -12.12 0.37
CA SER A 107 -4.97 -13.55 0.39
C SER A 107 -6.19 -14.39 0.82
N GLU A 108 -6.92 -13.95 1.84
CA GLU A 108 -8.16 -14.62 2.28
C GLU A 108 -9.23 -14.61 1.17
N MET A 109 -9.41 -13.48 0.49
CA MET A 109 -10.35 -13.37 -0.63
C MET A 109 -9.96 -14.28 -1.80
N GLU A 110 -8.68 -14.36 -2.15
CA GLU A 110 -8.17 -15.26 -3.19
C GLU A 110 -8.45 -16.73 -2.86
N GLN A 111 -8.25 -17.15 -1.61
CA GLN A 111 -8.59 -18.50 -1.16
C GLN A 111 -10.09 -18.77 -1.24
N SER A 112 -10.92 -17.80 -0.83
CA SER A 112 -12.37 -17.89 -0.94
C SER A 112 -12.84 -18.04 -2.38
N ILE A 113 -12.24 -17.29 -3.31
CA ILE A 113 -12.53 -17.39 -4.74
C ILE A 113 -12.19 -18.78 -5.26
N LYS A 114 -10.99 -19.30 -4.98
CA LYS A 114 -10.58 -20.66 -5.40
C LYS A 114 -11.53 -21.74 -4.89
N PHE A 115 -12.00 -21.61 -3.65
CA PHE A 115 -12.99 -22.54 -3.09
C PHE A 115 -14.33 -22.47 -3.82
N LYS A 116 -14.82 -21.25 -4.10
CA LYS A 116 -16.07 -21.04 -4.85
C LYS A 116 -15.96 -21.56 -6.28
N GLU A 117 -14.84 -21.35 -6.96
CA GLU A 117 -14.57 -21.88 -8.30
C GLU A 117 -14.66 -23.41 -8.32
N LYS A 118 -14.01 -24.08 -7.37
CA LYS A 118 -14.10 -25.54 -7.24
C LYS A 118 -15.53 -26.02 -6.97
N THR A 119 -16.27 -25.27 -6.16
CA THR A 119 -17.68 -25.57 -5.85
C THR A 119 -18.57 -25.43 -7.10
N ILE A 120 -18.38 -24.37 -7.89
CA ILE A 120 -19.07 -24.16 -9.16
C ILE A 120 -18.77 -25.31 -10.13
N GLU A 121 -17.51 -25.73 -10.21
CA GLU A 121 -17.11 -26.83 -11.09
C GLU A 121 -17.77 -28.16 -10.69
N ASN A 122 -17.84 -28.44 -9.38
CA ASN A 122 -18.59 -29.60 -8.88
C ASN A 122 -20.07 -29.54 -9.27
N TYR A 123 -20.73 -28.38 -9.09
CA TYR A 123 -22.13 -28.23 -9.46
C TYR A 123 -22.38 -28.36 -10.96
N LYS A 124 -21.47 -27.87 -11.81
CA LYS A 124 -21.55 -28.09 -13.27
C LYS A 124 -21.51 -29.58 -13.61
N ASN A 125 -20.57 -30.32 -13.02
CA ASN A 125 -20.45 -31.75 -13.23
C ASN A 125 -21.70 -32.52 -12.77
N ASP A 126 -22.27 -32.15 -11.62
CA ASP A 126 -23.51 -32.76 -11.11
C ASP A 126 -24.72 -32.44 -11.99
N LEU A 127 -24.82 -31.20 -12.51
CA LEU A 127 -25.85 -30.83 -13.47
C LEU A 127 -25.74 -31.62 -14.77
N GLU A 128 -24.52 -31.84 -15.28
CA GLU A 128 -24.32 -32.64 -16.49
C GLU A 128 -24.73 -34.10 -16.29
N LYS A 129 -24.40 -34.70 -15.14
CA LYS A 129 -24.84 -36.05 -14.79
C LYS A 129 -26.37 -36.15 -14.75
N ARG A 130 -27.02 -35.21 -14.05
CA ARG A 130 -28.49 -35.16 -13.96
C ARG A 130 -29.14 -34.98 -15.33
N LYS A 131 -28.54 -34.18 -16.21
CA LYS A 131 -29.04 -34.01 -17.58
C LYS A 131 -29.02 -35.34 -18.34
N LYS A 132 -27.92 -36.10 -18.28
CA LYS A 132 -27.82 -37.43 -18.89
C LYS A 132 -28.84 -38.42 -18.30
N GLU A 133 -29.07 -38.37 -16.99
CA GLU A 133 -30.09 -39.19 -16.34
C GLU A 133 -31.51 -38.85 -16.81
N ILE A 134 -31.83 -37.56 -16.95
CA ILE A 134 -33.11 -37.10 -17.52
C ILE A 134 -33.27 -37.57 -18.96
N ASP A 135 -32.23 -37.45 -19.78
CA ASP A 135 -32.25 -37.89 -21.18
C ASP A 135 -32.53 -39.40 -21.27
N ASN A 136 -31.85 -40.22 -20.45
CA ASN A 136 -32.09 -41.66 -20.37
C ASN A 136 -33.52 -42.00 -19.91
N LEU A 137 -34.04 -41.30 -18.89
CA LEU A 137 -35.40 -41.52 -18.41
C LEU A 137 -36.45 -41.16 -19.48
N ASN A 138 -36.21 -40.10 -20.25
CA ASN A 138 -37.08 -39.72 -21.37
C ASN A 138 -37.10 -40.80 -22.45
N GLU A 139 -35.94 -41.41 -22.78
CA GLU A 139 -35.88 -42.52 -23.72
C GLU A 139 -36.70 -43.73 -23.23
N VAL A 140 -36.55 -44.10 -21.94
CA VAL A 140 -37.33 -45.19 -21.33
C VAL A 140 -38.83 -44.90 -21.38
N VAL A 141 -39.24 -43.68 -21.04
CA VAL A 141 -40.66 -43.27 -21.11
C VAL A 141 -41.18 -43.38 -22.54
N GLN A 142 -40.42 -42.95 -23.55
CA GLN A 142 -40.83 -43.07 -24.95
C GLN A 142 -40.98 -44.52 -25.41
N VAL A 143 -40.09 -45.42 -24.98
CA VAL A 143 -40.20 -46.86 -25.27
C VAL A 143 -41.46 -47.44 -24.64
N ASN A 144 -41.67 -47.20 -23.35
CA ASN A 144 -42.85 -47.69 -22.63
C ASN A 144 -44.16 -47.13 -23.23
N GLN A 145 -44.14 -45.88 -23.70
CA GLN A 145 -45.28 -45.27 -24.37
C GLN A 145 -45.65 -46.03 -25.65
N LYS A 146 -44.65 -46.34 -26.49
CA LYS A 146 -44.85 -47.14 -27.72
C LYS A 146 -45.38 -48.54 -27.42
N GLU A 147 -44.81 -49.23 -26.42
CA GLU A 147 -45.29 -50.54 -25.99
C GLU A 147 -46.74 -50.49 -25.50
N THR A 148 -47.10 -49.43 -24.77
CA THR A 148 -48.48 -49.21 -24.31
C THR A 148 -49.44 -49.01 -25.48
N ASP A 149 -49.05 -48.20 -26.47
CA ASP A 149 -49.85 -47.97 -27.68
C ASP A 149 -50.05 -49.28 -28.47
N GLU A 150 -49.01 -50.09 -28.63
CA GLU A 150 -49.08 -51.42 -29.27
C GLU A 150 -50.02 -52.38 -28.52
N LEU A 151 -49.96 -52.39 -27.19
CA LEU A 151 -50.86 -53.19 -26.36
C LEU A 151 -52.32 -52.73 -26.49
N ILE A 152 -52.56 -51.41 -26.52
CA ILE A 152 -53.90 -50.84 -26.73
C ILE A 152 -54.47 -51.30 -28.07
N ASP A 153 -53.69 -51.23 -29.15
CA ASP A 153 -54.15 -51.66 -30.47
C ASP A 153 -54.43 -53.17 -30.54
N LYS A 154 -53.62 -53.98 -29.84
CA LYS A 154 -53.87 -55.42 -29.70
C LYS A 154 -55.14 -55.71 -28.92
N ILE A 155 -55.42 -54.97 -27.85
CA ILE A 155 -56.67 -55.07 -27.08
C ILE A 155 -57.86 -54.77 -27.98
N LYS A 156 -57.85 -53.64 -28.71
CA LYS A 156 -58.93 -53.28 -29.65
C LYS A 156 -59.18 -54.37 -30.69
N SER A 157 -58.12 -54.97 -31.24
CA SER A 157 -58.25 -56.07 -32.21
C SER A 157 -58.88 -57.33 -31.58
N LEU A 158 -58.50 -57.67 -30.35
CA LEU A 158 -59.07 -58.80 -29.62
C LEU A 158 -60.53 -58.54 -29.24
N GLU A 159 -60.87 -57.33 -28.81
CA GLU A 159 -62.26 -56.91 -28.51
C GLU A 159 -63.15 -57.03 -29.75
N ALA A 160 -62.67 -56.59 -30.92
CA ALA A 160 -63.40 -56.74 -32.18
C ALA A 160 -63.66 -58.22 -32.53
N LYS A 161 -62.62 -59.07 -32.46
CA LYS A 161 -62.76 -60.53 -32.67
C LYS A 161 -63.72 -61.17 -31.67
N LEU A 162 -63.66 -60.75 -30.41
CA LEU A 162 -64.53 -61.28 -29.37
C LEU A 162 -66.00 -60.92 -29.65
N SER A 163 -66.28 -59.70 -30.12
CA SER A 163 -67.62 -59.28 -30.53
C SER A 163 -68.17 -60.17 -31.65
N GLU A 164 -67.37 -60.43 -32.68
CA GLU A 164 -67.72 -61.33 -33.80
C GLU A 164 -68.05 -62.75 -33.32
N VAL A 165 -67.23 -63.31 -32.43
CA VAL A 165 -67.45 -64.64 -31.84
C VAL A 165 -68.72 -64.67 -30.97
N ILE A 166 -69.03 -63.60 -30.23
CA ILE A 166 -70.25 -63.52 -29.41
C ILE A 166 -71.51 -63.41 -30.28
N SER A 167 -71.44 -62.70 -31.41
CA SER A 167 -72.56 -62.58 -32.34
C SER A 167 -72.84 -63.88 -33.11
N THR A 168 -71.81 -64.68 -33.40
CA THR A 168 -71.92 -65.90 -34.21
C THR A 168 -72.98 -66.92 -33.70
N PRO A 169 -73.02 -67.32 -32.41
CA PRO A 169 -74.08 -68.19 -31.89
C PRO A 169 -75.49 -67.59 -32.01
N LYS A 170 -75.64 -66.28 -31.80
CA LYS A 170 -76.93 -65.59 -31.87
C LYS A 170 -77.47 -65.56 -33.31
N VAL A 171 -76.59 -65.27 -34.27
CA VAL A 171 -76.90 -65.34 -35.70
C VAL A 171 -77.30 -66.77 -36.09
N LEU A 172 -76.54 -67.78 -35.64
CA LEU A 172 -76.86 -69.20 -35.90
C LEU A 172 -78.21 -69.61 -35.30
N GLU A 173 -78.54 -69.14 -34.09
CA GLU A 173 -79.82 -69.40 -33.45
C GLU A 173 -80.96 -68.74 -34.23
N ARG A 174 -80.79 -67.50 -34.68
CA ARG A 174 -81.76 -66.78 -35.52
C ARG A 174 -82.00 -67.46 -36.87
N ILE A 175 -80.93 -67.91 -37.51
CA ILE A 175 -81.00 -68.70 -38.76
C ILE A 175 -81.78 -70.00 -38.50
N LYS A 176 -81.47 -70.73 -37.41
CA LYS A 176 -82.18 -71.96 -37.04
C LYS A 176 -83.67 -71.70 -36.83
N GLU A 177 -84.04 -70.66 -36.07
CA GLU A 177 -85.45 -70.29 -35.86
C GLU A 177 -86.18 -70.06 -37.18
N MET A 178 -85.61 -69.27 -38.10
CA MET A 178 -86.23 -69.03 -39.40
C MET A 178 -86.31 -70.29 -40.27
N MET A 179 -85.28 -71.14 -40.25
CA MET A 179 -85.28 -72.41 -40.97
C MET A 179 -86.31 -73.40 -40.42
N VAL A 180 -86.52 -73.44 -39.10
CA VAL A 180 -87.57 -74.28 -38.48
C VAL A 180 -88.96 -73.88 -38.97
N HIS A 181 -89.19 -72.59 -39.22
CA HIS A 181 -90.49 -72.09 -39.68
C HIS A 181 -90.70 -72.19 -41.20
N LYS A 182 -89.67 -71.94 -42.02
CA LYS A 182 -89.80 -71.85 -43.50
C LYS A 182 -89.18 -73.01 -44.28
N GLY A 183 -88.28 -73.78 -43.68
CA GLY A 183 -87.53 -74.86 -44.33
C GLY A 183 -86.40 -74.39 -45.26
N PHE A 184 -86.37 -73.11 -45.65
CA PHE A 184 -85.31 -72.47 -46.45
C PHE A 184 -85.17 -70.98 -46.08
N LEU A 185 -84.01 -70.39 -46.37
CA LEU A 185 -83.75 -68.95 -46.26
C LEU A 185 -83.47 -68.38 -47.65
N SER A 186 -84.01 -67.19 -47.96
CA SER A 186 -83.57 -66.43 -49.13
C SER A 186 -82.38 -65.53 -48.81
N ASP A 187 -81.58 -65.18 -49.84
CA ASP A 187 -80.40 -64.32 -49.69
C ASP A 187 -80.73 -62.98 -49.03
N LYS A 188 -81.90 -62.41 -49.34
CA LYS A 188 -82.36 -61.15 -48.74
C LYS A 188 -82.61 -61.29 -47.24
N GLU A 189 -83.22 -62.39 -46.82
CA GLU A 189 -83.52 -62.65 -45.42
C GLU A 189 -82.26 -63.00 -44.61
N LEU A 190 -81.26 -63.60 -45.26
CA LEU A 190 -79.95 -63.83 -44.68
C LEU A 190 -79.22 -62.51 -44.40
N ASP A 191 -79.20 -61.59 -45.38
CA ASP A 191 -78.63 -60.25 -45.22
C ASP A 191 -79.33 -59.43 -44.13
N ASP A 192 -80.65 -59.55 -44.04
CA ASP A 192 -81.44 -58.87 -43.01
C ASP A 192 -81.08 -59.39 -41.61
N ILE A 193 -80.86 -60.71 -41.43
CA ILE A 193 -80.35 -61.28 -40.16
C ILE A 193 -78.95 -60.74 -39.85
N PHE A 194 -78.02 -60.71 -40.80
CA PHE A 194 -76.66 -60.25 -40.50
C PHE A 194 -76.66 -58.78 -40.03
N LYS A 195 -77.50 -57.92 -40.61
CA LYS A 195 -77.67 -56.53 -40.17
C LYS A 195 -78.29 -56.35 -38.78
N GLU A 196 -78.97 -57.35 -38.23
CA GLU A 196 -79.52 -57.30 -36.87
C GLU A 196 -78.43 -57.47 -35.78
N PHE A 197 -77.25 -57.98 -36.14
CA PHE A 197 -76.17 -58.34 -35.21
C PHE A 197 -74.81 -57.67 -35.50
N ASP A 198 -74.77 -56.75 -36.47
CA ASP A 198 -73.70 -55.77 -36.71
C ASP A 198 -73.82 -54.56 -35.76
#